data_AF-A0A494ZDG2-F1
#
_entry.id   AF-A0A494ZDG2-F1
#
_cell.length_a   1.000
_cell.length_b   1.000
_cell.length_c   1.000
_cell.angle_alpha   90.00
_cell.angle_beta   90.00
_cell.angle_gamma   90.00
#
_symmetry.space_group_name_H-M   'P 1'
#
loop_
_entity.id
_entity.type
_entity.pdbx_description
1 polymer ?
#
loop_
_entity_poly.entity_id
_entity_poly.type
_entity_poly.pdbx_seq_one_letter_code
_entity_poly.pdbx_strand_id
1 'polypeptide(L)'
;MGRGKRVRYYDYDWIKVIATLGVFLYHCSMFFNPFPWHVKNNELDTNGILVFSLFLGVWLMPLFFAISGISVTYSLNNRSTSNFIKERLVRLGVPLLFGIFILSPPQVYIERVTNYQFSGSFINFIPHYFDGLYLDIGGRGNFAFSGLHLWYLLVLLVFSIISVPLFKTIARRKFRKSLFVLLPFLLFLSGVIETMGIGGWDIIFYS
;
A
#
# COMPACT_ATOMS: atom_id res chain seq x y z
N MET A 1 -29.62 -29.81 -3.06
CA MET A 1 -28.67 -28.97 -3.84
C MET A 1 -27.39 -28.79 -3.04
N GLY A 2 -26.35 -29.57 -3.36
CA GLY A 2 -25.07 -29.50 -2.65
C GLY A 2 -24.34 -28.19 -2.95
N ARG A 3 -24.00 -27.42 -1.93
CA ARG A 3 -22.98 -26.34 -2.03
C ARG A 3 -21.71 -26.98 -2.58
N GLY A 4 -21.34 -26.70 -3.82
CA GLY A 4 -20.05 -27.11 -4.38
C GLY A 4 -18.95 -26.72 -3.41
N LYS A 5 -18.10 -27.68 -3.00
CA LYS A 5 -16.93 -27.43 -2.17
C LYS A 5 -16.13 -26.32 -2.83
N ARG A 6 -16.00 -25.16 -2.18
CA ARG A 6 -15.04 -24.14 -2.60
C ARG A 6 -13.66 -24.79 -2.56
N VAL A 7 -13.09 -25.08 -3.72
CA VAL A 7 -11.70 -25.52 -3.81
C VAL A 7 -10.85 -24.36 -3.32
N ARG A 8 -10.20 -24.55 -2.17
CA ARG A 8 -9.25 -23.60 -1.60
C ARG A 8 -7.89 -23.94 -2.15
N TYR A 9 -7.29 -23.02 -2.88
CA TYR A 9 -5.95 -23.20 -3.43
C TYR A 9 -4.92 -22.71 -2.40
N TYR A 10 -4.35 -23.66 -1.65
CA TYR A 10 -3.40 -23.37 -0.59
C TYR A 10 -2.14 -22.64 -1.09
N ASP A 11 -1.74 -22.88 -2.33
CA ASP A 11 -0.55 -22.26 -2.92
C ASP A 11 -0.66 -20.73 -2.99
N TYR A 12 -1.83 -20.21 -3.39
CA TYR A 12 -2.04 -18.75 -3.42
C TYR A 12 -2.09 -18.13 -2.02
N ASP A 13 -2.54 -18.88 -1.01
CA ASP A 13 -2.53 -18.41 0.37
C ASP A 13 -1.09 -18.36 0.90
N TRP A 14 -0.25 -19.35 0.59
CA TRP A 14 1.17 -19.34 0.94
C TRP A 14 1.95 -18.22 0.27
N ILE A 15 1.70 -17.93 -1.01
CA ILE A 15 2.34 -16.79 -1.70
C ILE A 15 2.04 -15.49 -0.94
N LYS A 16 0.80 -15.27 -0.51
CA LYS A 16 0.43 -14.07 0.27
C LYS A 16 1.13 -14.02 1.61
N VAL A 17 1.24 -15.15 2.32
CA VAL A 17 1.93 -15.22 3.61
C VAL A 17 3.41 -14.87 3.44
N ILE A 18 4.08 -15.47 2.47
CA ILE A 18 5.50 -15.20 2.16
C ILE A 18 5.69 -13.74 1.73
N ALA A 19 4.82 -13.22 0.86
CA ALA A 19 4.89 -11.83 0.43
C ALA A 19 4.66 -10.86 1.61
N THR A 20 3.75 -11.18 2.53
CA THR A 20 3.48 -10.37 3.72
C THR A 20 4.67 -10.37 4.68
N LEU A 21 5.29 -11.54 4.89
CA LEU A 21 6.53 -11.65 5.65
C LEU A 21 7.66 -10.87 4.97
N GLY A 22 7.75 -10.92 3.64
CA GLY A 22 8.70 -10.14 2.86
C GLY A 22 8.53 -8.63 3.07
N VAL A 23 7.29 -8.12 3.04
CA VAL A 23 7.02 -6.68 3.34
C VAL A 23 7.45 -6.31 4.74
N PHE A 24 7.17 -7.18 5.72
CA PHE A 24 7.60 -6.95 7.08
C PHE A 24 9.12 -6.83 7.18
N LEU A 25 9.86 -7.78 6.59
CA LEU A 25 11.33 -7.75 6.56
C LEU A 25 11.88 -6.55 5.78
N TYR A 26 11.22 -6.16 4.69
CA TYR A 26 11.57 -4.95 3.93
C TYR A 26 11.45 -3.69 4.81
N HIS A 27 10.37 -3.52 5.57
CA HIS A 27 10.24 -2.37 6.47
C HIS A 27 11.28 -2.38 7.60
N CYS A 28 11.67 -3.56 8.09
CA CYS A 28 12.78 -3.68 9.04
C CYS A 28 14.12 -3.28 8.41
N SER A 29 14.39 -3.69 7.17
CA SER A 29 15.65 -3.37 6.49
C SER A 29 15.78 -1.89 6.15
N MET A 30 14.66 -1.17 5.97
CA MET A 30 14.64 0.27 5.70
C MET A 30 15.26 1.12 6.83
N PHE A 31 15.40 0.63 8.06
CA PHE A 31 16.11 1.36 9.12
C PHE A 31 17.63 1.43 8.88
N PHE A 32 18.18 0.42 8.21
CA PHE A 32 19.62 0.18 8.11
C PHE A 32 20.20 0.47 6.72
N ASN A 33 19.38 0.61 5.68
CA ASN A 33 19.87 0.95 4.34
C ASN A 33 20.11 2.48 4.19
N PRO A 34 20.63 3.02 3.07
CA PRO A 34 20.79 4.46 2.88
C PRO A 34 19.53 5.23 2.41
N PHE A 35 18.41 4.55 2.14
CA PHE A 35 17.20 5.23 1.63
C PHE A 35 16.52 6.07 2.72
N PRO A 36 15.82 7.16 2.34
CA PRO A 36 15.06 7.94 3.31
C PRO A 36 13.97 7.08 3.97
N TRP A 37 13.81 7.24 5.27
CA TRP A 37 12.82 6.52 6.08
C TRP A 37 12.49 7.34 7.32
N HIS A 38 11.35 7.04 7.96
CA HIS A 38 10.87 7.75 9.16
C HIS A 38 11.94 7.87 10.25
N VAL A 39 12.71 6.79 10.44
CA VAL A 39 13.77 6.68 11.44
C VAL A 39 14.90 5.85 10.84
N LYS A 40 16.14 6.26 11.13
CA LYS A 40 17.36 5.59 10.67
C LYS A 40 18.22 5.14 11.84
N ASN A 41 18.95 4.06 11.63
CA ASN A 41 20.04 3.68 12.52
C ASN A 41 21.25 4.62 12.32
N ASN A 42 22.12 4.72 13.34
CA ASN A 42 23.36 5.49 13.25
C ASN A 42 24.35 4.87 12.24
N GLU A 43 24.34 3.54 12.13
CA GLU A 43 25.16 2.79 11.17
C GLU A 43 24.29 2.28 10.04
N LEU A 44 24.67 2.61 8.81
CA LEU A 44 23.95 2.23 7.59
C LEU A 44 24.78 1.22 6.79
N ASP A 45 24.11 0.20 6.25
CA ASP A 45 24.70 -0.78 5.36
C ASP A 45 24.34 -0.48 3.90
N THR A 46 25.35 -0.24 3.09
CA THR A 46 25.24 0.04 1.65
C THR A 46 25.48 -1.20 0.80
N ASN A 47 25.52 -2.39 1.40
CA ASN A 47 25.83 -3.65 0.72
C ASN A 47 24.63 -4.61 0.79
N GLY A 48 24.67 -5.58 1.71
CA GLY A 48 23.71 -6.69 1.75
C GLY A 48 22.28 -6.24 2.04
N ILE A 49 22.08 -5.37 3.02
CA ILE A 49 20.78 -4.83 3.42
C ILE A 49 20.22 -3.92 2.32
N LEU A 50 21.07 -3.10 1.70
CA LEU A 50 20.67 -2.28 0.56
C LEU A 50 20.14 -3.16 -0.58
N VAL A 51 20.93 -4.15 -1.01
CA VAL A 51 20.54 -5.08 -2.09
C VAL A 51 19.28 -5.85 -1.74
N PHE A 52 19.15 -6.34 -0.50
CA PHE A 52 17.94 -7.00 -0.01
C PHE A 52 16.71 -6.09 -0.07
N SER A 53 16.85 -4.84 0.38
CA SER A 53 15.76 -3.86 0.36
C SER A 53 15.33 -3.54 -1.08
N LEU A 54 16.30 -3.31 -1.98
CA LEU A 54 16.04 -3.06 -3.40
C LEU A 54 15.29 -4.21 -4.05
N PHE A 55 15.77 -5.44 -3.83
CA PHE A 55 15.13 -6.63 -4.36
C PHE A 55 13.67 -6.73 -3.90
N LEU A 56 13.42 -6.66 -2.59
CA LEU A 56 12.06 -6.76 -2.08
C LEU A 56 11.17 -5.59 -2.54
N GLY A 57 11.68 -4.35 -2.54
CA GLY A 57 10.93 -3.17 -2.97
C GLY A 57 10.42 -3.28 -4.41
N VAL A 58 11.25 -3.80 -5.32
CA VAL A 58 10.88 -3.98 -6.74
C VAL A 58 9.84 -5.08 -6.94
N TRP A 59 9.94 -6.19 -6.22
CA TRP A 59 9.11 -7.37 -6.48
C TRP A 59 7.79 -7.41 -5.71
N LEU A 60 7.76 -6.89 -4.47
CA LEU A 60 6.62 -7.08 -3.58
C LEU A 60 5.36 -6.37 -4.08
N MET A 61 5.48 -5.09 -4.46
CA MET A 61 4.29 -4.31 -4.88
C MET A 61 3.62 -4.91 -6.14
N PRO A 62 4.34 -5.21 -7.24
CA PRO A 62 3.75 -5.88 -8.40
C PRO A 62 3.11 -7.23 -8.06
N LEU A 63 3.75 -8.05 -7.22
CA LEU A 63 3.23 -9.34 -6.79
C LEU A 63 1.89 -9.18 -6.07
N PHE A 64 1.81 -8.25 -5.12
CA PHE A 64 0.59 -7.96 -4.38
C PHE A 64 -0.54 -7.45 -5.29
N PHE A 65 -0.24 -6.58 -6.25
CA PHE A 65 -1.23 -6.15 -7.25
C PHE A 65 -1.72 -7.30 -8.13
N ALA A 66 -0.83 -8.18 -8.59
CA ALA A 66 -1.20 -9.35 -9.40
C ALA A 66 -2.15 -10.28 -8.63
N ILE A 67 -1.81 -10.62 -7.38
CA ILE A 67 -2.63 -11.48 -6.51
C ILE A 67 -4.00 -10.85 -6.25
N SER A 68 -4.03 -9.55 -5.99
CA SER A 68 -5.27 -8.81 -5.75
C SER A 68 -6.15 -8.75 -6.99
N GLY A 69 -5.58 -8.52 -8.17
CA GLY A 69 -6.29 -8.54 -9.46
C GLY A 69 -6.96 -9.88 -9.73
N ILE A 70 -6.23 -10.98 -9.56
CA ILE A 70 -6.78 -12.35 -9.71
C ILE A 70 -7.96 -12.55 -8.74
N SER A 71 -7.79 -12.16 -7.48
CA SER A 71 -8.81 -12.31 -6.44
C SER A 71 -10.10 -11.54 -6.72
N VAL A 72 -10.00 -10.36 -7.36
CA VAL A 72 -11.15 -9.53 -7.74
C VAL A 72 -11.94 -10.16 -8.88
N THR A 73 -11.27 -10.66 -9.92
CA THR A 73 -11.91 -11.32 -11.07
C THR A 73 -12.78 -12.51 -10.63
N TYR A 74 -12.25 -13.37 -9.76
CA TYR A 74 -13.03 -14.50 -9.20
C TYR A 74 -14.19 -14.05 -8.31
N SER A 75 -14.03 -12.94 -7.58
CA SER A 75 -15.05 -12.44 -6.66
C SER A 75 -16.24 -11.79 -7.38
N LEU A 76 -15.98 -11.06 -8.48
CA LEU A 76 -17.00 -10.34 -9.24
C LEU A 76 -17.90 -11.28 -10.07
N ASN A 77 -17.37 -12.41 -10.56
CA ASN A 77 -18.17 -13.38 -11.31
C ASN A 77 -19.20 -14.13 -10.45
N ASN A 78 -18.97 -14.22 -9.13
CA ASN A 78 -19.72 -15.12 -8.25
C ASN A 78 -20.55 -14.40 -7.18
N ARG A 79 -20.58 -13.06 -7.12
CA ARG A 79 -21.24 -12.30 -6.03
C ARG A 79 -21.97 -11.05 -6.51
N SER A 80 -23.00 -10.63 -5.76
CA SER A 80 -23.66 -9.35 -5.98
C SER A 80 -22.73 -8.18 -5.65
N THR A 81 -22.78 -7.13 -6.48
CA THR A 81 -21.90 -5.95 -6.38
C THR A 81 -21.93 -5.28 -5.01
N SER A 82 -23.12 -5.14 -4.40
CA SER A 82 -23.28 -4.49 -3.09
C SER A 82 -22.58 -5.27 -1.97
N ASN A 83 -22.71 -6.60 -1.97
CA ASN A 83 -22.06 -7.46 -0.98
C ASN A 83 -20.53 -7.44 -1.12
N PHE A 84 -20.01 -7.36 -2.35
CA PHE A 84 -18.58 -7.21 -2.60
C PHE A 84 -18.02 -5.92 -1.98
N ILE A 85 -18.66 -4.77 -2.24
CA ILE A 85 -18.21 -3.47 -1.71
C ILE A 85 -18.24 -3.48 -0.18
N LYS A 86 -19.34 -3.97 0.43
CA LYS A 86 -19.47 -4.03 1.89
C LYS A 86 -18.38 -4.88 2.54
N GLU A 87 -18.08 -6.05 1.97
CA GLU A 87 -17.02 -6.93 2.48
C GLU A 87 -15.63 -6.28 2.37
N ARG A 88 -15.37 -5.55 1.28
CA ARG A 88 -14.10 -4.83 1.09
C ARG A 88 -13.96 -3.66 2.05
N LEU A 89 -15.02 -2.87 2.26
CA LEU A 89 -15.01 -1.78 3.24
C LEU A 89 -14.73 -2.28 4.65
N VAL A 90 -15.35 -3.38 5.07
CA VAL A 90 -15.09 -3.94 6.40
C VAL A 90 -13.68 -4.51 6.50
N ARG A 91 -13.21 -5.28 5.50
CA ARG A 91 -11.91 -5.95 5.56
C ARG A 91 -10.70 -5.06 5.32
N LEU A 92 -10.85 -3.98 4.55
CA LEU A 92 -9.76 -3.06 4.21
C LEU A 92 -9.91 -1.73 4.94
N GLY A 93 -11.13 -1.19 4.98
CA GLY A 93 -11.41 0.11 5.62
C GLY A 93 -11.24 0.07 7.12
N VAL A 94 -11.70 -0.97 7.83
CA VAL A 94 -11.53 -1.05 9.29
C VAL A 94 -10.04 -1.12 9.67
N PRO A 95 -9.21 -2.01 9.08
CA PRO A 95 -7.78 -2.01 9.37
C PRO A 95 -7.07 -0.71 8.95
N LEU A 96 -7.49 -0.07 7.86
CA LEU A 96 -6.94 1.21 7.44
C LEU A 96 -7.23 2.32 8.45
N LEU A 97 -8.47 2.45 8.93
CA LEU A 97 -8.83 3.43 9.94
C LEU A 97 -8.08 3.17 11.25
N PHE A 98 -7.95 1.91 11.65
CA PHE A 98 -7.12 1.53 12.79
C PHE A 98 -5.66 1.97 12.58
N GLY A 99 -5.13 1.76 11.37
CA GLY A 99 -3.83 2.27 10.95
C GLY A 99 -3.70 3.78 11.17
N ILE A 100 -4.59 4.56 10.56
CA ILE A 100 -4.57 6.02 10.57
C ILE A 100 -4.70 6.59 11.98
N PHE A 101 -5.58 6.05 12.82
CA PHE A 101 -5.89 6.66 14.12
C PHE A 101 -5.11 6.09 15.29
N ILE A 102 -4.56 4.88 15.18
CA ILE A 102 -3.91 4.19 16.32
C ILE A 102 -2.45 3.88 16.02
N LEU A 103 -2.12 3.37 14.83
CA LEU A 103 -0.74 2.96 14.52
C LEU A 103 0.13 4.10 13.97
N SER A 104 -0.43 4.98 13.15
CA SER A 104 0.29 6.08 12.53
C SER A 104 0.70 7.21 13.50
N PRO A 105 -0.12 7.64 14.48
CA PRO A 105 0.28 8.73 15.37
C PRO A 105 1.58 8.45 16.14
N PRO A 106 1.80 7.26 16.74
CA PRO A 106 3.08 6.92 17.34
C PRO A 106 4.26 6.93 16.36
N GLN A 107 4.05 6.48 15.11
CA GLN A 107 5.10 6.47 14.09
C GLN A 107 5.52 7.89 13.70
N VAL A 108 4.53 8.76 13.41
CA VAL A 108 4.79 10.18 13.08
C VAL A 108 5.42 10.89 14.28
N TYR A 109 4.95 10.63 15.51
CA TYR A 109 5.56 11.19 16.70
C TYR A 109 7.05 10.86 16.82
N ILE A 110 7.42 9.58 16.66
CA ILE A 110 8.83 9.15 16.73
C ILE A 110 9.63 9.86 15.63
N GLU A 111 9.13 9.90 14.40
CA GLU A 111 9.78 10.65 13.31
C GLU A 111 9.99 12.13 13.67
N ARG A 112 8.98 12.81 14.22
CA ARG A 112 9.09 14.24 14.59
C ARG A 112 10.10 14.48 15.69
N VAL A 113 10.19 13.58 16.68
CA VAL A 113 11.20 13.66 17.73
C VAL A 113 12.60 13.39 17.16
N THR A 114 12.75 12.36 16.32
CA THR A 114 14.03 12.00 15.68
C THR A 114 14.55 13.11 14.76
N ASN A 115 13.66 13.83 14.06
CA ASN A 115 14.03 14.94 13.18
C ASN A 115 14.12 16.30 13.89
N TYR A 116 14.06 16.33 15.23
CA TYR A 116 14.07 17.57 16.04
C TYR A 116 12.94 18.56 15.70
N GLN A 117 11.82 18.06 15.17
CA GLN A 117 10.64 18.85 14.79
C GLN A 117 9.60 18.95 15.92
N PHE A 118 9.71 18.10 16.93
CA PHE A 118 8.85 18.12 18.11
C PHE A 118 9.66 17.80 19.37
N SER A 119 9.29 18.43 20.48
CA SER A 119 9.83 18.11 21.81
C SER A 119 8.68 17.98 22.80
N GLY A 120 8.72 16.93 23.63
CA GLY A 120 7.66 16.61 24.57
C GLY A 120 7.32 15.11 24.59
N SER A 121 6.25 14.76 25.29
CA SER A 121 5.75 13.39 25.36
C SER A 121 4.77 13.09 24.21
N PHE A 122 4.49 11.80 23.97
CA PHE A 122 3.48 11.39 22.99
C PHE A 122 2.10 12.00 23.28
N ILE A 123 1.71 12.16 24.55
CA ILE A 123 0.43 12.77 24.91
C ILE A 123 0.36 14.23 24.48
N ASN A 124 1.47 14.95 24.57
CA ASN A 124 1.56 16.34 24.09
C ASN A 124 1.47 16.42 22.57
N PHE A 125 1.82 15.35 21.85
CA PHE A 125 1.76 15.30 20.39
C PHE A 125 0.35 14.99 19.84
N ILE A 126 -0.52 14.32 20.61
CA ILE A 126 -1.86 13.92 20.14
C ILE A 126 -2.66 15.08 19.53
N PRO A 127 -2.73 16.29 20.15
CA PRO A 127 -3.44 17.42 19.55
C PRO A 127 -2.85 17.86 18.20
N HIS A 128 -1.54 17.68 18.01
CA HIS A 128 -0.79 18.07 16.82
C HIS A 128 -0.86 17.03 15.69
N TYR A 129 -1.38 15.84 15.95
CA TYR A 129 -1.42 14.78 14.93
C TYR A 129 -2.23 15.18 13.70
N PHE A 130 -3.27 16.01 13.88
CA PHE A 130 -4.13 16.47 12.78
C PHE A 130 -3.63 17.74 12.09
N ASP A 131 -2.44 18.24 12.46
CA ASP A 131 -1.87 19.46 11.88
C ASP A 131 -1.27 19.16 10.50
N GLY A 132 -2.01 19.51 9.44
CA GLY A 132 -1.57 19.36 8.04
C GLY A 132 -1.50 17.92 7.56
N LEU A 133 -1.44 17.73 6.23
CA LEU A 133 -1.35 16.40 5.62
C LEU A 133 0.10 15.90 5.61
N TYR A 134 0.30 14.66 6.03
CA TYR A 134 1.58 13.98 5.86
C TYR A 134 1.75 13.63 4.38
N LEU A 135 2.68 14.30 3.70
CA LEU A 135 2.96 14.12 2.26
C LEU A 135 4.37 13.57 1.99
N ASP A 136 5.29 13.79 2.91
CA ASP A 136 6.71 13.51 2.77
C ASP A 136 7.34 13.20 4.13
N ILE A 137 8.38 12.36 4.11
CA ILE A 137 9.17 12.03 5.31
C ILE A 137 9.98 13.26 5.72
N GLY A 138 9.85 13.65 6.99
CA GLY A 138 10.44 14.90 7.48
C GLY A 138 9.64 16.15 7.07
N GLY A 139 8.47 15.99 6.46
CA GLY A 139 7.59 17.08 6.07
C GLY A 139 6.97 17.84 7.26
N ARG A 140 6.17 18.86 6.97
CA ARG A 140 5.53 19.69 8.02
C ARG A 140 4.21 19.13 8.53
N GLY A 141 3.50 18.36 7.72
CA GLY A 141 2.18 17.83 8.08
C GLY A 141 2.26 16.52 8.85
N ASN A 142 1.37 16.32 9.82
CA ASN A 142 1.39 15.18 10.73
C ASN A 142 0.31 14.13 10.40
N PHE A 143 -0.76 14.52 9.72
CA PHE A 143 -1.89 13.63 9.51
C PHE A 143 -1.60 12.60 8.42
N ALA A 144 -1.23 11.40 8.84
CA ALA A 144 -0.96 10.25 7.97
C ALA A 144 -2.24 9.55 7.50
N PHE A 145 -2.98 10.25 6.64
CA PHE A 145 -4.27 9.79 6.09
C PHE A 145 -4.20 8.46 5.32
N SER A 146 -3.02 8.08 4.82
CA SER A 146 -2.79 6.81 4.11
C SER A 146 -2.45 5.65 5.04
N GLY A 147 -2.21 5.90 6.33
CA GLY A 147 -1.81 4.88 7.29
C GLY A 147 -0.33 4.47 7.18
N LEU A 148 0.53 5.32 6.60
CA LEU A 148 1.96 5.07 6.38
C LEU A 148 2.20 3.71 5.69
N HIS A 149 2.73 2.72 6.40
CA HIS A 149 2.96 1.36 5.88
C HIS A 149 1.69 0.65 5.37
N LEU A 150 0.49 1.12 5.75
CA LEU A 150 -0.79 0.56 5.35
C LEU A 150 -1.36 1.18 4.06
N TRP A 151 -0.62 2.08 3.39
CA TRP A 151 -1.05 2.77 2.17
C TRP A 151 -1.58 1.82 1.10
N TYR A 152 -1.00 0.62 1.00
CA TYR A 152 -1.45 -0.41 0.07
C TYR A 152 -2.92 -0.82 0.28
N LEU A 153 -3.42 -0.83 1.52
CA LEU A 153 -4.83 -1.11 1.81
C LEU A 153 -5.76 -0.01 1.29
N LEU A 154 -5.36 1.26 1.41
CA LEU A 154 -6.09 2.38 0.84
C LEU A 154 -6.18 2.25 -0.68
N VAL A 155 -5.03 1.96 -1.33
CA VAL A 155 -4.99 1.74 -2.77
C VAL A 155 -5.91 0.58 -3.17
N LEU A 156 -5.83 -0.56 -2.49
CA LEU A 156 -6.73 -1.69 -2.76
C LEU A 156 -8.21 -1.35 -2.58
N LEU A 157 -8.54 -0.55 -1.57
CA LEU A 157 -9.92 -0.14 -1.33
C LEU A 157 -10.42 0.76 -2.48
N VAL A 158 -9.63 1.75 -2.88
CA VAL A 158 -9.95 2.65 -4.00
C VAL A 158 -10.09 1.86 -5.30
N PHE A 159 -9.12 1.00 -5.64
CA PHE A 159 -9.19 0.14 -6.82
C PHE A 159 -10.40 -0.80 -6.78
N SER A 160 -10.72 -1.35 -5.60
CA SER A 160 -11.90 -2.22 -5.45
C SER A 160 -13.19 -1.47 -5.75
N ILE A 161 -13.33 -0.22 -5.31
CA ILE A 161 -14.52 0.60 -5.55
C ILE A 161 -14.59 1.02 -7.03
N ILE A 162 -13.48 1.46 -7.63
CA ILE A 162 -13.41 1.90 -9.04
C ILE A 162 -13.61 0.74 -10.02
N SER A 163 -13.12 -0.46 -9.67
CA SER A 163 -13.24 -1.64 -10.53
C SER A 163 -14.69 -2.03 -10.81
N VAL A 164 -15.61 -1.81 -9.86
CA VAL A 164 -17.02 -2.17 -9.99
C VAL A 164 -17.72 -1.49 -11.19
N PRO A 165 -17.73 -0.14 -11.32
CA PRO A 165 -18.32 0.51 -12.49
C PRO A 165 -17.53 0.20 -13.77
N LEU A 166 -16.21 0.06 -13.68
CA LEU A 166 -15.35 -0.26 -14.80
C LEU A 166 -15.73 -1.62 -15.43
N PHE A 167 -15.86 -2.67 -14.62
CA PHE A 167 -16.24 -4.00 -15.11
C PHE A 167 -17.67 -4.05 -15.64
N LYS A 168 -18.64 -3.35 -15.02
CA LYS A 168 -20.01 -3.26 -15.58
C LYS A 168 -20.04 -2.58 -16.95
N THR A 169 -19.18 -1.60 -17.17
CA THR A 169 -19.11 -0.83 -18.43
C THR A 169 -18.33 -1.58 -19.50
N ILE A 170 -17.22 -2.21 -19.14
CA ILE A 170 -16.34 -2.96 -20.04
C ILE A 170 -16.94 -4.31 -20.40
N ALA A 171 -17.56 -5.05 -19.48
CA ALA A 171 -18.18 -6.34 -19.80
C ALA A 171 -19.34 -6.23 -20.82
N ARG A 172 -19.93 -5.04 -20.95
CA ARG A 172 -20.95 -4.73 -21.96
C ARG A 172 -20.37 -4.37 -23.33
N ARG A 173 -19.06 -4.16 -23.45
CA ARG A 173 -18.38 -3.78 -24.70
C ARG A 173 -17.36 -4.86 -25.07
N LYS A 174 -17.29 -5.27 -26.34
CA LYS A 174 -16.22 -6.16 -26.83
C LYS A 174 -14.87 -5.54 -26.46
N PHE A 175 -14.04 -6.28 -25.72
CA PHE A 175 -12.74 -5.81 -25.23
C PHE A 175 -11.92 -5.27 -26.42
N ARG A 176 -11.69 -3.95 -26.45
CA ARG A 176 -11.11 -3.27 -27.62
C ARG A 176 -9.59 -3.30 -27.48
N LYS A 177 -8.86 -3.79 -28.49
CA LYS A 177 -7.37 -3.91 -28.47
C LYS A 177 -6.65 -2.61 -28.06
N SER A 178 -7.27 -1.45 -28.28
CA SER A 178 -6.74 -0.15 -27.84
C SER A 178 -6.58 -0.04 -26.32
N LEU A 179 -7.40 -0.73 -25.52
CA LEU A 179 -7.31 -0.72 -24.06
C LEU A 179 -6.00 -1.36 -23.57
N PHE A 180 -5.48 -2.36 -24.31
CA PHE A 180 -4.20 -3.01 -24.02
C PHE A 180 -3.00 -2.09 -24.25
N VAL A 181 -3.15 -1.04 -25.06
CA VAL A 181 -2.09 -0.05 -25.29
C VAL A 181 -2.26 1.14 -24.36
N LEU A 182 -3.50 1.57 -24.12
CA LEU A 182 -3.81 2.75 -23.32
C LEU A 182 -3.58 2.54 -21.81
N LEU A 183 -3.88 1.35 -21.28
CA LEU A 183 -3.70 1.05 -19.86
C LEU A 183 -2.22 1.01 -19.44
N PRO A 184 -1.32 0.28 -20.15
CA PRO A 184 0.11 0.34 -19.85
C PRO A 184 0.69 1.74 -20.06
N PHE A 185 0.20 2.50 -21.04
CA PHE A 185 0.64 3.86 -21.28
C PHE A 185 0.23 4.82 -20.14
N LEU A 186 -1.00 4.72 -19.64
CA LEU A 186 -1.46 5.51 -18.48
C LEU A 186 -0.73 5.08 -17.19
N LEU A 187 -0.47 3.79 -17.00
CA LEU A 187 0.32 3.29 -15.88
C LEU A 187 1.77 3.77 -15.95
N PHE A 188 2.36 3.77 -17.15
CA PHE A 188 3.68 4.34 -17.40
C PHE A 188 3.69 5.84 -17.11
N LEU A 189 2.70 6.60 -17.60
CA LEU A 189 2.57 8.03 -17.31
C LEU A 189 2.41 8.29 -15.81
N SER A 190 1.65 7.46 -15.10
CA SER A 190 1.49 7.59 -13.65
C SER A 190 2.75 7.28 -12.86
N GLY A 191 3.67 6.48 -13.41
CA GLY A 191 5.00 6.25 -12.81
C GLY A 191 6.02 7.34 -13.15
N VAL A 192 5.71 8.24 -14.10
CA VAL A 192 6.52 9.42 -14.45
C VAL A 192 6.07 10.67 -13.69
N ILE A 193 4.79 10.71 -13.29
CA ILE A 193 4.28 11.72 -12.37
C ILE A 193 4.81 11.33 -10.99
N GLU A 194 5.58 12.20 -10.33
CA GLU A 194 5.96 12.03 -8.92
C GLU A 194 4.68 11.81 -8.11
N THR A 195 4.36 10.55 -7.83
CA THR A 195 3.22 10.24 -7.00
C THR A 195 3.69 10.52 -5.59
N MET A 196 3.44 11.76 -5.16
CA MET A 196 3.70 12.34 -3.82
C MET A 196 3.94 11.24 -2.80
N GLY A 197 5.05 11.27 -2.05
CA GLY A 197 5.63 10.20 -1.21
C GLY A 197 4.71 9.48 -0.20
N ILE A 198 3.61 8.89 -0.69
CA ILE A 198 2.54 8.21 0.06
C ILE A 198 2.97 6.79 0.44
N GLY A 199 4.21 6.39 0.14
CA GLY A 199 4.82 5.14 0.64
C GLY A 199 5.28 4.16 -0.43
N GLY A 200 5.21 4.52 -1.72
CA GLY A 200 5.88 3.84 -2.82
C GLY A 200 7.01 4.73 -3.35
N TRP A 201 8.25 4.28 -3.26
CA TRP A 201 9.35 4.97 -3.94
C TRP A 201 9.14 4.82 -5.45
N ASP A 202 8.97 5.95 -6.13
CA ASP A 202 8.81 5.99 -7.59
C ASP A 202 10.01 5.29 -8.26
N ILE A 203 9.76 4.57 -9.36
CA ILE A 203 10.78 3.83 -10.13
C ILE A 203 11.95 4.75 -10.54
N ILE A 204 11.72 6.06 -10.63
CA ILE A 204 12.69 7.07 -11.04
C ILE A 204 13.72 7.41 -9.94
N PHE A 205 13.44 7.13 -8.65
CA PHE A 205 14.44 7.29 -7.59
C PHE A 205 15.54 6.21 -7.59
N TYR A 206 15.40 5.18 -8.44
CA TYR A 206 16.38 4.10 -8.59
C TYR A 206 17.35 4.30 -9.77
N SER A 207 17.30 5.45 -10.46
CA SER A 207 18.19 5.79 -11.58
C SER A 207 19.12 6.96 -11.26
#